data_AF-A0A4R3T0K7-F1
#
_entry.id   AF-A0A4R3T0K7-F1
#
_cell.length_a   1.000
_cell.length_b   1.000
_cell.length_c   1.000
_cell.angle_alpha   90.00
_cell.angle_beta   90.00
_cell.angle_gamma   90.00
#
_symmetry.space_group_name_H-M   'P 1'
#
loop_
_entity.id
_entity.type
_entity.pdbx_description
1 polymer ?
#
loop_
_entity_poly.entity_id
_entity_poly.type
_entity_poly.pdbx_seq_one_letter_code
_entity_poly.pdbx_strand_id
1 'polypeptide(L)'
;MNSCTVVGAELVCAASNYPAVPQTSAVEVFDTRTLKHVRSVSLGFGPGSLTVMDRHDGKWWAVFANYEGKGGEPGRDYRYTALVRMDDQFRAEASWAFPEAVLARMAPKSCSGLSWGDDGLIYATGHDRSEVYALRLPEANSRLELVDTIGLATPGQAIDWDPKEKRRLWTIGRGLSEVVASEIRTVR
;
A
#
# COMPACT_ATOMS: atom_id res chain seq x y z
N MET A 1 0.25 -11.32 -6.38
CA MET A 1 1.14 -10.16 -6.18
C MET A 1 0.26 -8.93 -6.09
N ASN A 2 0.54 -8.04 -5.15
CA ASN A 2 -0.31 -6.90 -4.85
C ASN A 2 0.34 -5.57 -5.24
N SER A 3 1.56 -5.31 -4.77
CA SER A 3 2.40 -4.18 -5.20
C SER A 3 3.87 -4.58 -5.20
N CYS A 4 4.72 -3.77 -5.82
CA CYS A 4 6.17 -3.90 -5.74
C CYS A 4 6.83 -2.53 -5.70
N THR A 5 8.00 -2.44 -5.06
CA THR A 5 8.87 -1.26 -5.13
C THR A 5 10.28 -1.69 -5.54
N VAL A 6 10.99 -0.82 -6.25
CA VAL A 6 12.37 -1.08 -6.69
C VAL A 6 13.35 -0.55 -5.64
N VAL A 7 14.22 -1.42 -5.12
CA VAL A 7 15.31 -1.04 -4.20
C VAL A 7 16.62 -1.58 -4.72
N GLY A 8 17.43 -0.69 -5.31
CA GLY A 8 18.69 -1.07 -5.94
C GLY A 8 18.48 -2.03 -7.11
N ALA A 9 19.01 -3.24 -6.99
CA ALA A 9 18.87 -4.30 -8.00
C ALA A 9 17.68 -5.24 -7.75
N GLU A 10 16.90 -5.02 -6.68
CA GLU A 10 15.79 -5.88 -6.28
C GLU A 10 14.44 -5.20 -6.55
N LEU A 11 13.50 -5.98 -7.06
CA LEU A 11 12.07 -5.65 -7.08
C LEU A 11 11.43 -6.40 -5.92
N VAL A 12 11.01 -5.67 -4.89
CA VAL A 12 10.49 -6.23 -3.64
C VAL A 12 8.98 -6.08 -3.62
N CYS A 13 8.26 -7.20 -3.53
CA CYS A 13 6.83 -7.24 -3.77
C CYS A 13 6.03 -7.74 -2.56
N ALA A 14 4.90 -7.08 -2.34
CA ALA A 14 3.84 -7.50 -1.43
C ALA A 14 3.03 -8.67 -2.03
N ALA A 15 2.95 -9.80 -1.30
CA ALA A 15 2.11 -10.92 -1.65
C ALA A 15 1.26 -11.39 -0.47
N SER A 16 0.05 -11.88 -0.77
CA SER A 16 -0.88 -12.45 0.18
C SER A 16 -1.64 -13.63 -0.43
N ASN A 17 -2.23 -14.48 0.40
CA ASN A 17 -3.09 -15.58 -0.02
C ASN A 17 -4.55 -15.19 -0.34
N TYR A 18 -4.89 -13.89 -0.38
CA TYR A 18 -6.24 -13.42 -0.70
C TYR A 18 -6.83 -14.15 -1.94
N PRO A 19 -8.08 -14.63 -1.90
CA PRO A 19 -9.10 -14.37 -0.88
C PRO A 19 -9.16 -15.42 0.25
N ALA A 20 -8.16 -16.29 0.40
CA ALA A 20 -8.17 -17.33 1.43
C ALA A 20 -8.04 -16.75 2.84
N VAL A 21 -8.63 -17.45 3.80
CA VAL A 21 -8.51 -17.19 5.24
C VAL A 21 -8.07 -18.49 5.96
N PRO A 22 -7.26 -18.43 7.03
CA PRO A 22 -6.67 -17.23 7.61
C PRO A 22 -5.70 -16.52 6.65
N GLN A 23 -5.63 -15.19 6.74
CA GLN A 23 -4.79 -14.34 5.89
C GLN A 23 -3.32 -14.59 6.22
N THR A 24 -2.53 -14.90 5.20
CA THR A 24 -1.08 -15.05 5.29
C THR A 24 -0.40 -14.28 4.18
N SER A 25 0.82 -13.83 4.47
CA SER A 25 1.54 -12.91 3.61
C SER A 25 3.00 -13.31 3.45
N ALA A 26 3.57 -12.92 2.32
CA ALA A 26 4.98 -13.09 2.03
C ALA A 26 5.52 -11.85 1.29
N VAL A 27 6.80 -11.59 1.47
CA VAL A 27 7.55 -10.68 0.61
C VAL A 27 8.26 -11.51 -0.45
N GLU A 28 7.99 -11.19 -1.71
CA GLU A 28 8.58 -11.87 -2.86
C GLU A 28 9.60 -10.95 -3.51
N VAL A 29 10.80 -11.45 -3.76
CA VAL A 29 11.91 -10.64 -4.29
C VAL A 29 12.31 -11.15 -5.66
N PHE A 30 12.45 -10.24 -6.60
CA PHE A 30 12.87 -10.52 -7.97
C PHE A 30 14.09 -9.67 -8.34
N ASP A 31 14.91 -10.18 -9.26
CA ASP A 31 16.01 -9.41 -9.86
C ASP A 31 15.44 -8.44 -10.90
N THR A 32 15.78 -7.16 -10.82
CA THR A 32 15.17 -6.12 -11.69
C THR A 32 15.59 -6.22 -13.15
N ARG A 33 16.70 -6.90 -13.44
CA ARG A 33 17.22 -7.05 -14.82
C ARG A 33 16.58 -8.22 -15.55
N THR A 34 16.37 -9.32 -14.85
CA THR A 34 15.88 -10.60 -15.42
C THR A 34 14.43 -10.89 -15.08
N LEU A 35 13.87 -10.18 -14.09
CA LEU A 35 12.57 -10.41 -13.48
C LEU A 35 12.39 -11.85 -12.96
N LYS A 36 13.49 -12.57 -12.73
CA LYS A 36 13.46 -13.89 -12.11
C LYS A 36 13.29 -13.76 -10.61
N HIS A 37 12.48 -14.65 -10.04
CA HIS A 37 12.32 -14.77 -8.60
C HIS A 37 13.66 -15.16 -7.95
N VAL A 38 13.99 -14.48 -6.86
CA VAL A 38 15.25 -14.63 -6.13
C VAL A 38 15.00 -15.31 -4.78
N ARG A 39 14.02 -14.83 -4.02
CA ARG A 39 13.67 -15.39 -2.71
C ARG A 39 12.25 -15.02 -2.28
N SER A 40 11.71 -15.84 -1.39
CA SER A 40 10.47 -15.57 -0.64
C SER A 40 10.78 -15.42 0.84
N VAL A 41 10.18 -14.43 1.48
CA VAL A 41 10.20 -14.25 2.94
C VAL A 41 8.78 -14.40 3.44
N SER A 42 8.47 -15.54 4.07
CA SER A 42 7.19 -15.71 4.76
C SER A 42 7.14 -14.82 6.00
N LEU A 43 6.04 -14.08 6.15
CA LEU A 43 5.82 -13.22 7.34
C LEU A 43 5.07 -13.95 8.45
N GLY A 44 4.65 -15.20 8.22
CA GLY A 44 3.82 -15.95 9.14
C GLY A 44 2.40 -15.37 9.25
N PHE A 45 1.77 -15.59 10.41
CA PHE A 45 0.43 -15.06 10.70
C PHE A 45 0.54 -13.59 11.12
N GLY A 46 -0.24 -12.73 10.47
CA GLY A 46 -0.10 -11.29 10.59
C GLY A 46 -1.43 -10.56 10.75
N PRO A 47 -1.39 -9.23 10.85
CA PRO A 47 -2.58 -8.43 11.10
C PRO A 47 -3.45 -8.24 9.86
N GLY A 48 -3.10 -8.77 8.68
CA GLY A 48 -3.89 -8.61 7.47
C GLY A 48 -3.28 -9.26 6.25
N SER A 49 -3.88 -9.03 5.08
CA SER A 49 -3.27 -9.31 3.77
C SER A 49 -2.29 -8.22 3.39
N LEU A 50 -1.02 -8.56 3.13
CA LEU A 50 -0.01 -7.60 2.71
C LEU A 50 -0.31 -7.07 1.31
N THR A 51 -0.78 -5.83 1.19
CA THR A 51 -1.11 -5.20 -0.10
C THR A 51 -0.03 -4.27 -0.61
N VAL A 52 0.77 -3.69 0.29
CA VAL A 52 1.81 -2.73 -0.05
C VAL A 52 3.13 -3.06 0.62
N MET A 53 4.21 -2.88 -0.12
CA MET A 53 5.58 -2.74 0.38
C MET A 53 6.20 -1.52 -0.28
N ASP A 54 6.65 -0.55 0.52
CA ASP A 54 7.35 0.65 0.05
C ASP A 54 8.58 0.95 0.93
N ARG A 55 9.56 1.67 0.37
CA ARG A 55 10.83 1.99 1.03
C ARG A 55 10.94 3.49 1.28
N HIS A 56 11.03 3.88 2.55
CA HIS A 56 11.15 5.30 2.92
C HIS A 56 11.96 5.46 4.21
N ASP A 57 12.87 6.43 4.23
CA ASP A 57 13.74 6.75 5.37
C ASP A 57 14.45 5.55 6.00
N GLY A 58 14.98 4.67 5.14
CA GLY A 58 15.73 3.49 5.58
C GLY A 58 14.88 2.42 6.26
N LYS A 59 13.55 2.49 6.14
CA LYS A 59 12.61 1.52 6.70
C LYS A 59 11.65 0.99 5.64
N TRP A 60 11.15 -0.21 5.88
CA TRP A 60 10.06 -0.77 5.08
C TRP A 60 8.73 -0.30 5.63
N TRP A 61 7.82 0.07 4.73
CA TRP A 61 6.47 0.49 5.06
C TRP A 61 5.48 -0.42 4.35
N ALA A 62 4.69 -1.12 5.15
CA ALA A 62 3.79 -2.14 4.69
C ALA A 62 2.34 -1.79 5.01
N VAL A 63 1.42 -2.17 4.13
CA VAL A 63 -0.02 -2.13 4.43
C VAL A 63 -0.53 -3.55 4.59
N PHE A 64 -1.14 -3.81 5.74
CA PHE A 64 -1.86 -5.04 6.01
C PHE A 64 -3.36 -4.76 5.94
N ALA A 65 -3.94 -5.03 4.77
CA ALA A 65 -5.35 -4.83 4.49
C ALA A 65 -6.21 -5.91 5.14
N ASN A 66 -7.31 -5.47 5.76
CA ASN A 66 -8.43 -6.35 6.12
C ASN A 66 -9.62 -6.01 5.23
N TYR A 67 -10.57 -6.92 5.09
CA TYR A 67 -11.69 -6.75 4.14
C TYR A 67 -13.00 -7.08 4.83
N GLU A 68 -14.09 -6.46 4.37
CA GLU A 68 -15.43 -6.95 4.66
C GLU A 68 -15.85 -7.97 3.57
N GLY A 69 -16.51 -9.05 4.00
CA GLY A 69 -16.98 -10.11 3.09
C GLY A 69 -15.84 -10.97 2.52
N LYS A 70 -15.72 -11.04 1.19
CA LYS A 70 -14.76 -11.94 0.52
C LYS A 70 -13.32 -11.59 0.91
N GLY A 71 -12.64 -12.57 1.51
CA GLY A 71 -11.27 -12.45 2.03
C GLY A 71 -11.18 -11.78 3.40
N GLY A 72 -12.32 -11.47 4.05
CA GLY A 72 -12.37 -10.94 5.40
C GLY A 72 -12.23 -12.03 6.46
N GLU A 73 -11.49 -11.74 7.52
CA GLU A 73 -11.31 -12.63 8.68
C GLU A 73 -12.50 -12.50 9.65
N PRO A 74 -12.99 -13.60 10.25
CA PRO A 74 -14.01 -13.51 11.29
C PRO A 74 -13.61 -12.55 12.42
N GLY A 75 -14.45 -11.55 12.68
CA GLY A 75 -14.22 -10.53 13.71
C GLY A 75 -13.33 -9.34 13.28
N ARG A 76 -12.82 -9.32 12.04
CA ARG A 76 -12.02 -8.21 11.51
C ARG A 76 -12.47 -7.82 10.11
N ASP A 77 -12.93 -6.58 9.97
CA ASP A 77 -13.26 -5.99 8.67
C ASP A 77 -12.21 -4.95 8.24
N TYR A 78 -12.51 -4.20 7.18
CA TYR A 78 -11.64 -3.17 6.62
C TYR A 78 -11.10 -2.16 7.65
N ARG A 79 -11.80 -1.95 8.78
CA ARG A 79 -11.39 -1.01 9.84
C ARG A 79 -10.12 -1.43 10.57
N TYR A 80 -9.73 -2.70 10.46
CA TYR A 80 -8.49 -3.24 11.03
C TYR A 80 -7.27 -3.10 10.11
N THR A 81 -7.42 -2.43 8.97
CA THR A 81 -6.31 -2.15 8.06
C THR A 81 -5.29 -1.23 8.72
N ALA A 82 -4.02 -1.62 8.65
CA ALA A 82 -2.93 -0.92 9.31
C ALA A 82 -1.77 -0.64 8.37
N LEU A 83 -1.15 0.53 8.56
CA LEU A 83 0.20 0.83 8.09
C LEU A 83 1.18 0.31 9.13
N VAL A 84 2.24 -0.36 8.71
CA VAL A 84 3.25 -0.94 9.58
C VAL A 84 4.63 -0.54 9.09
N ARG A 85 5.45 0.04 9.97
CA ARG A 85 6.88 0.24 9.73
C ARG A 85 7.63 -1.00 10.16
N MET A 86 8.56 -1.45 9.33
CA MET A 86 9.30 -2.69 9.52
C MET A 86 10.80 -2.43 9.32
N ASP A 87 11.62 -3.24 10.00
CA ASP A 87 13.06 -3.26 9.80
C ASP A 87 13.46 -4.00 8.51
N ASP A 88 14.75 -4.02 8.19
CA ASP A 88 15.29 -4.65 6.97
C ASP A 88 15.14 -6.18 6.95
N GLN A 89 14.76 -6.80 8.08
CA GLN A 89 14.42 -8.21 8.18
C GLN A 89 12.90 -8.44 8.13
N PHE A 90 12.12 -7.41 7.77
CA PHE A 90 10.66 -7.45 7.73
C PHE A 90 10.02 -7.79 9.08
N ARG A 91 10.61 -7.32 10.18
CA ARG A 91 9.99 -7.39 11.52
C ARG A 91 9.30 -6.07 11.81
N ALA A 92 8.06 -6.12 12.31
CA ALA A 92 7.29 -4.93 12.65
C ALA A 92 7.95 -4.15 13.80
N GLU A 93 8.07 -2.84 13.64
CA GLU A 93 8.60 -1.91 14.64
C GLU A 93 7.51 -1.02 15.23
N ALA A 94 6.56 -0.58 14.40
CA ALA A 94 5.46 0.30 14.78
C ALA A 94 4.29 0.15 13.80
N SER A 95 3.08 0.53 14.23
CA SER A 95 1.90 0.50 13.37
C SER A 95 0.94 1.65 13.64
N TRP A 96 0.18 2.01 12.61
CA TRP A 96 -0.83 3.07 12.65
C TRP A 96 -2.11 2.60 11.97
N ALA A 97 -3.25 2.95 12.57
CA ALA A 97 -4.56 2.83 11.95
C ALA A 97 -4.75 3.92 10.88
N PHE A 98 -5.49 3.61 9.83
CA PHE A 98 -5.94 4.61 8.87
C PHE A 98 -7.06 5.49 9.47
N PRO A 99 -7.30 6.71 8.95
CA PRO A 99 -8.44 7.52 9.34
C PRO A 99 -9.76 6.81 8.98
N GLU A 100 -10.77 6.89 9.84
CA GLU A 100 -12.08 6.30 9.57
C GLU A 100 -12.70 6.86 8.28
N ALA A 101 -12.57 8.17 8.06
CA ALA A 101 -13.04 8.85 6.85
C ALA A 101 -12.42 8.30 5.56
N VAL A 102 -11.19 7.77 5.62
CA VAL A 102 -10.51 7.16 4.47
C VAL A 102 -10.96 5.71 4.30
N LEU A 103 -10.97 4.95 5.40
CA LEU A 103 -11.39 3.55 5.40
C LEU A 103 -12.83 3.37 4.92
N ALA A 104 -13.76 4.24 5.34
CA ALA A 104 -15.15 4.22 4.89
C ALA A 104 -15.28 4.43 3.37
N ARG A 105 -14.34 5.15 2.74
CA ARG A 105 -14.33 5.37 1.29
C ARG A 105 -13.66 4.23 0.52
N MET A 106 -12.82 3.44 1.18
CA MET A 106 -12.19 2.22 0.65
C MET A 106 -13.05 0.97 0.86
N ALA A 107 -14.07 1.03 1.72
CA ALA A 107 -14.98 -0.05 2.01
C ALA A 107 -15.78 -0.48 0.76
N PRO A 108 -16.18 -1.77 0.66
CA PRO A 108 -15.95 -2.86 1.62
C PRO A 108 -14.56 -3.50 1.49
N LYS A 109 -13.76 -3.04 0.53
CA LYS A 109 -12.36 -3.43 0.36
C LYS A 109 -11.50 -2.60 1.30
N SER A 110 -10.28 -2.30 0.90
CA SER A 110 -9.30 -1.64 1.76
C SER A 110 -8.21 -0.96 0.93
N CYS A 111 -7.18 -0.46 1.60
CA CYS A 111 -6.01 0.16 1.02
C CYS A 111 -5.25 -0.84 0.14
N SER A 112 -5.16 -0.52 -1.14
CA SER A 112 -4.64 -1.39 -2.19
C SER A 112 -3.39 -0.85 -2.87
N GLY A 113 -3.11 0.44 -2.68
CA GLY A 113 -1.88 1.10 -3.09
C GLY A 113 -1.49 2.12 -2.02
N LEU A 114 -0.18 2.25 -1.81
CA LEU A 114 0.40 3.30 -1.00
C LEU A 114 1.83 3.56 -1.47
N SER A 115 2.25 4.82 -1.50
CA SER A 115 3.62 5.22 -1.78
C SER A 115 3.97 6.53 -1.05
N TRP A 116 5.20 6.66 -0.59
CA TRP A 116 5.71 7.87 0.04
C TRP A 116 6.05 8.94 -1.00
N GLY A 117 5.50 10.14 -0.83
CA GLY A 117 5.85 11.31 -1.62
C GLY A 117 7.17 11.95 -1.19
N ASP A 118 7.78 12.71 -2.10
CA ASP A 118 8.98 13.53 -1.83
C ASP A 118 8.73 14.70 -0.85
N ASP A 119 7.46 14.96 -0.55
CA ASP A 119 6.96 15.95 0.41
C ASP A 119 6.80 15.37 1.84
N GLY A 120 7.17 14.11 2.06
CA GLY A 120 7.03 13.44 3.36
C GLY A 120 5.59 13.05 3.70
N LEU A 121 4.66 13.11 2.73
CA LEU A 121 3.31 12.59 2.89
C LEU A 121 3.22 11.16 2.34
N ILE A 122 2.25 10.43 2.86
CA ILE A 122 1.87 9.10 2.42
C ILE A 122 0.68 9.25 1.48
N TYR A 123 0.75 8.71 0.27
CA TYR A 123 -0.36 8.72 -0.66
C TYR A 123 -0.94 7.32 -0.71
N ALA A 124 -2.24 7.17 -0.44
CA ALA A 124 -2.91 5.87 -0.36
C ALA A 124 -4.15 5.83 -1.25
N THR A 125 -4.46 4.65 -1.81
CA THR A 125 -5.62 4.41 -2.67
C THR A 125 -6.41 3.19 -2.23
N GLY A 126 -7.72 3.24 -2.47
CA GLY A 126 -8.62 2.10 -2.31
C GLY A 126 -8.60 1.18 -3.52
N HIS A 127 -9.68 0.42 -3.73
CA HIS A 127 -9.88 -0.37 -4.95
C HIS A 127 -10.86 0.24 -5.94
N ASP A 128 -11.80 1.07 -5.46
CA ASP A 128 -13.04 1.35 -6.19
C ASP A 128 -13.17 2.82 -6.59
N ARG A 129 -12.83 3.76 -5.70
CA ARG A 129 -12.95 5.19 -5.95
C ARG A 129 -11.73 5.72 -6.66
N SER A 130 -11.95 6.60 -7.64
CA SER A 130 -10.88 7.31 -8.35
C SER A 130 -10.32 8.45 -7.51
N GLU A 131 -9.72 8.10 -6.37
CA GLU A 131 -9.26 9.01 -5.34
C GLU A 131 -7.94 8.51 -4.75
N VAL A 132 -7.01 9.43 -4.50
CA VAL A 132 -5.83 9.22 -3.65
C VAL A 132 -5.92 10.12 -2.42
N TYR A 133 -5.58 9.56 -1.28
CA TYR A 133 -5.63 10.21 0.02
C TYR A 133 -4.21 10.55 0.46
N ALA A 134 -3.91 11.83 0.62
CA ALA A 134 -2.65 12.28 1.19
C ALA A 134 -2.77 12.22 2.72
N LEU A 135 -1.88 11.47 3.36
CA LEU A 135 -1.86 11.18 4.78
C LEU A 135 -0.52 11.61 5.38
N ARG A 136 -0.50 11.82 6.69
CA ARG A 136 0.74 11.97 7.45
C ARG A 136 0.74 11.11 8.70
N LEU A 137 1.94 10.81 9.19
CA LEU A 137 2.10 10.27 10.52
C LEU A 137 1.67 11.33 11.55
N PRO A 138 0.96 10.92 12.63
CA PRO A 138 0.54 11.85 13.67
C PRO A 138 1.74 12.27 14.53
N GLU A 139 1.68 13.47 15.13
CA GLU A 139 2.66 13.91 16.13
C GLU A 139 2.58 13.08 17.42
N ALA A 140 1.37 12.66 17.80
CA ALA A 140 1.08 11.78 18.93
C ALA A 140 -0.15 10.93 18.62
N ASN A 141 -0.25 9.71 19.18
CA ASN A 141 -1.24 8.64 18.89
C ASN A 141 -0.83 7.64 17.77
N SER A 142 -1.70 6.68 17.47
CA SER A 142 -1.46 5.61 16.49
C SER A 142 -2.46 5.62 15.33
N ARG A 143 -2.92 6.79 14.90
CA ARG A 143 -3.81 6.95 13.73
C ARG A 143 -3.24 7.99 12.78
N LEU A 144 -3.15 7.64 11.50
CA LEU A 144 -2.76 8.57 10.44
C LEU A 144 -3.72 9.76 10.38
N GLU A 145 -3.22 10.90 9.95
CA GLU A 145 -4.02 12.10 9.72
C GLU A 145 -4.30 12.25 8.23
N LEU A 146 -5.55 12.52 7.86
CA LEU A 146 -5.91 12.86 6.48
C LEU A 146 -5.56 14.32 6.22
N VAL A 147 -4.69 14.57 5.26
CA VAL A 147 -4.28 15.92 4.84
C VAL A 147 -5.16 16.40 3.67
N ASP A 148 -5.35 15.57 2.65
CA ASP A 148 -6.13 15.94 1.46
C ASP A 148 -6.70 14.70 0.74
N THR A 149 -7.74 14.92 -0.07
CA THR A 149 -8.28 13.93 -1.02
C THR A 149 -8.17 14.48 -2.44
N ILE A 150 -7.56 13.71 -3.33
CA ILE A 150 -7.23 14.12 -4.69
C ILE A 150 -7.89 13.16 -5.66
N GLY A 151 -8.60 13.69 -6.66
CA GLY A 151 -9.18 12.86 -7.72
C GLY A 151 -8.10 12.26 -8.63
N LEU A 152 -8.30 11.02 -9.04
CA LEU A 152 -7.49 10.29 -10.00
C LEU A 152 -8.29 9.95 -11.26
N ALA A 153 -7.59 9.57 -12.33
CA ALA A 153 -8.20 9.03 -13.54
C ALA A 153 -8.56 7.54 -13.43
N THR A 154 -8.03 6.83 -12.42
CA THR A 154 -8.27 5.40 -12.20
C THR A 154 -8.68 5.13 -10.75
N PRO A 155 -9.33 4.00 -10.45
CA PRO A 155 -9.60 3.56 -9.07
C PRO A 155 -8.35 3.29 -8.20
N GLY A 156 -7.15 3.30 -8.79
CA GLY A 156 -5.90 3.35 -8.04
C GLY A 156 -5.41 2.02 -7.46
N GLN A 157 -5.72 0.86 -8.07
CA GLN A 157 -5.17 -0.41 -7.56
C GLN A 157 -3.66 -0.49 -7.77
N ALA A 158 -2.88 -0.43 -6.67
CA ALA A 158 -1.44 -0.16 -6.66
C ALA A 158 -1.04 1.18 -7.30
N ILE A 159 -0.12 1.89 -6.65
CA ILE A 159 0.40 3.19 -7.10
C ILE A 159 1.91 3.25 -6.88
N ASP A 160 2.60 4.08 -7.65
CA ASP A 160 4.00 4.42 -7.40
C ASP A 160 4.34 5.80 -7.96
N TRP A 161 5.27 6.51 -7.33
CA TRP A 161 5.75 7.80 -7.83
C TRP A 161 6.76 7.61 -8.97
N ASP A 162 6.68 8.45 -10.00
CA ASP A 162 7.68 8.46 -11.05
C ASP A 162 9.03 8.96 -10.48
N PRO A 163 10.12 8.17 -10.58
CA PRO A 163 11.41 8.57 -10.04
C PRO A 163 12.10 9.68 -10.84
N LYS A 164 11.60 10.00 -12.04
CA LYS A 164 12.18 11.00 -12.96
C LYS A 164 11.33 12.26 -13.07
N GLU A 165 10.02 12.13 -12.90
CA GLU A 165 9.07 13.22 -13.08
C GLU A 165 8.41 13.57 -11.75
N LYS A 166 8.80 14.69 -11.17
CA LYS A 166 8.25 15.14 -9.90
C LYS A 166 6.73 15.24 -10.00
N ARG A 167 6.04 14.76 -8.97
CA ARG A 167 4.58 14.83 -8.84
C ARG A 167 3.80 14.02 -9.88
N ARG A 168 4.45 13.16 -10.67
CA ARG A 168 3.75 12.17 -11.49
C ARG A 168 3.53 10.90 -10.70
N LEU A 169 2.28 10.52 -10.50
CA LEU A 169 1.88 9.27 -9.87
C LEU A 169 1.38 8.28 -10.93
N TRP A 170 1.94 7.07 -10.92
CA TRP A 170 1.51 5.97 -11.75
C TRP A 170 0.44 5.14 -11.03
N THR A 171 -0.59 4.73 -11.77
CA THR A 171 -1.69 3.89 -11.27
C THR A 171 -2.07 2.82 -12.30
N ILE A 172 -2.66 1.72 -11.86
CA ILE A 172 -3.09 0.64 -12.77
C ILE A 172 -4.61 0.71 -13.02
N GLY A 173 -4.99 0.87 -14.28
CA GLY A 173 -6.36 0.74 -14.77
C GLY A 173 -6.68 -0.70 -15.16
N ARG A 174 -6.88 -1.61 -14.20
CA ARG A 174 -7.01 -3.07 -14.48
C ARG A 174 -8.10 -3.44 -15.47
N GLY A 175 -9.25 -2.75 -15.45
CA GLY A 175 -10.35 -3.02 -16.38
C GLY A 175 -9.99 -2.75 -17.84
N LEU A 176 -9.03 -1.86 -18.08
CA LEU A 176 -8.56 -1.46 -19.41
C LEU A 176 -7.17 -2.00 -19.74
N SER A 177 -6.48 -2.64 -18.78
CA SER A 177 -5.09 -3.12 -18.91
C SER A 177 -4.10 -1.99 -19.23
N GLU A 178 -4.31 -0.83 -18.61
CA GLU A 178 -3.51 0.37 -18.83
C GLU A 178 -2.74 0.78 -17.57
N VAL A 179 -1.64 1.48 -17.79
CA VAL A 179 -0.91 2.21 -16.74
C VAL A 179 -1.12 3.70 -17.01
N VAL A 180 -1.60 4.41 -15.99
CA VAL A 180 -2.04 5.81 -16.12
C VAL A 180 -1.17 6.70 -15.25
N ALA A 181 -0.52 7.68 -15.88
CA ALA A 181 0.18 8.77 -15.20
C ALA A 181 -0.82 9.89 -14.85
N SER A 182 -0.77 10.35 -13.61
CA SER A 182 -1.51 11.54 -13.14
C SER A 182 -0.55 12.55 -12.55
N GLU A 183 -0.69 13.81 -12.93
CA GLU A 183 0.04 14.92 -12.30
C GLU A 183 -0.68 15.32 -11.01
N ILE A 184 -0.02 15.10 -9.87
CA ILE A 184 -0.59 15.32 -8.55
C ILE A 184 -0.18 16.69 -8.04
N ARG A 185 -1.16 17.60 -7.90
CA ARG A 185 -0.93 18.92 -7.31
C ARG A 185 -0.19 18.83 -5.98
N THR A 186 0.55 19.88 -5.62
CA THR A 186 1.12 20.03 -4.29
C THR A 186 0.00 20.12 -3.26
N VAL A 187 0.11 19.32 -2.20
CA VAL A 187 -0.75 19.40 -1.03
C VAL A 187 -0.14 20.43 -0.08
N ARG A 188 -0.95 21.35 0.43
CA ARG A 188 -0.53 22.41 1.36
C ARG A 188 -1.04 22.13 2.76
#